data_AF-A0A382GKS8-F1
#
_entry.id   AF-A0A382GKS8-F1
#
_cell.length_a   1.000
_cell.length_b   1.000
_cell.length_c   1.000
_cell.angle_alpha   90.00
_cell.angle_beta   90.00
_cell.angle_gamma   90.00
#
_symmetry.space_group_name_H-M   'P 1'
#
loop_
_entity.id
_entity.type
_entity.pdbx_description
1 polymer ?
#
loop_
_entity_poly.entity_id
_entity_poly.type
_entity_poly.pdbx_seq_one_letter_code
_entity_poly.pdbx_strand_id
1 'polypeptide(L)'
;MKKQTTYLFVILITAFSLAQDATEKDTKKSVKDSTKIKKKKISLEKKTEKMDKFSGLFTFYQDTADGSVYMEIHQKQIDREYIYFGHSHDGIVDVGLNRGSYRSSKIFSVRKYFDRIEFILENYSFYFDHKSPLNRAAGANISRSIMSSNKIVARDTLKN
;
A
#
# COMPACT_ATOMS: atom_id res chain seq x y z
N MET A 1 43.10 -20.91 32.64
CA MET A 1 41.96 -20.49 31.81
C MET A 1 42.44 -19.62 30.65
N LYS A 2 41.87 -19.86 29.46
CA LYS A 2 41.78 -18.97 28.28
C LYS A 2 43.06 -18.46 27.61
N LYS A 3 43.44 -19.11 26.50
CA LYS A 3 43.97 -18.47 25.27
C LYS A 3 43.52 -19.29 24.05
N GLN A 4 42.31 -19.07 23.55
CA GLN A 4 41.77 -19.71 22.33
C GLN A 4 41.09 -18.69 21.38
N THR A 5 41.54 -17.44 21.35
CA THR A 5 40.85 -16.39 20.57
C THR A 5 41.63 -15.81 19.41
N THR A 6 42.78 -16.37 19.02
CA THR A 6 43.62 -15.75 17.97
C THR A 6 43.63 -16.48 16.61
N TYR A 7 42.99 -17.65 16.48
CA TYR A 7 43.01 -18.42 15.21
C TYR A 7 41.81 -18.18 14.29
N LEU A 8 40.76 -17.47 14.73
CA LEU A 8 39.56 -17.25 13.92
C LEU A 8 39.72 -16.09 12.90
N PHE A 9 40.70 -15.21 13.08
CA PHE A 9 40.87 -14.02 12.23
C PHE A 9 41.70 -14.28 10.96
N VAL A 10 42.52 -15.34 10.95
CA VAL A 10 43.40 -15.69 9.82
C VAL A 10 42.64 -16.44 8.71
N ILE A 11 41.56 -17.14 9.05
CA ILE A 11 40.73 -17.87 8.07
C ILE A 11 39.83 -16.93 7.26
N LEU A 12 39.52 -15.73 7.76
CA LEU A 12 38.63 -14.79 7.06
C LEU A 12 39.34 -14.00 5.95
N ILE A 13 40.67 -13.87 6.00
CA ILE A 13 41.46 -13.10 5.02
C ILE A 13 41.86 -13.98 3.82
N THR A 14 42.03 -15.29 4.00
CA THR A 14 42.43 -16.20 2.90
C THR A 14 41.28 -16.55 1.94
N ALA A 15 40.02 -16.38 2.34
CA ALA A 15 38.87 -16.59 1.46
C ALA A 15 38.62 -15.42 0.48
N PHE A 16 39.17 -14.23 0.75
CA PHE A 16 38.94 -13.05 -0.09
C PHE A 16 39.83 -13.02 -1.35
N SER A 17 40.98 -13.71 -1.32
CA SER A 17 41.96 -13.71 -2.43
C SER A 17 41.72 -14.78 -3.51
N LEU A 18 40.76 -15.71 -3.32
CA LEU A 18 40.47 -16.77 -4.30
C LEU A 18 39.25 -16.48 -5.20
N ALA A 19 38.61 -15.32 -5.05
CA ALA A 19 37.42 -14.94 -5.83
C ALA A 19 37.72 -13.98 -7.00
N GLN A 20 38.97 -13.62 -7.23
CA GLN A 20 39.42 -12.77 -8.35
C GLN A 20 40.52 -13.48 -9.14
N ASP A 21 40.15 -14.47 -9.96
CA ASP A 21 40.73 -14.63 -11.31
C ASP A 21 40.12 -15.85 -12.01
N ALA A 22 39.30 -15.60 -13.04
CA ALA A 22 39.21 -16.46 -14.22
C ALA A 22 38.42 -15.76 -15.34
N THR A 23 39.18 -15.37 -16.37
CA THR A 23 38.82 -15.20 -17.78
C THR A 23 38.32 -13.83 -18.26
N GLU A 24 39.30 -12.99 -18.64
CA GLU A 24 39.26 -12.22 -19.88
C GLU A 24 38.92 -13.15 -21.06
N LYS A 25 37.79 -12.88 -21.71
CA LYS A 25 37.56 -13.17 -23.13
C LYS A 25 36.92 -11.96 -23.76
N ASP A 26 37.73 -11.21 -24.47
CA ASP A 26 37.30 -10.22 -25.44
C ASP A 26 36.65 -10.94 -26.62
N THR A 27 35.32 -10.91 -26.72
CA THR A 27 34.62 -11.06 -28.01
C THR A 27 33.22 -10.43 -27.93
N LYS A 28 33.09 -9.26 -28.58
CA LYS A 28 31.85 -8.64 -29.10
C LYS A 28 30.54 -9.07 -28.42
N LYS A 29 30.09 -8.33 -27.41
CA LYS A 29 28.69 -8.37 -26.96
C LYS A 29 27.97 -7.09 -27.35
N SER A 30 27.25 -7.23 -28.46
CA SER A 30 25.98 -6.57 -28.79
C SER A 30 25.35 -5.84 -27.61
N VAL A 31 24.99 -4.59 -27.88
CA VAL A 31 24.01 -3.76 -27.18
C VAL A 31 22.82 -4.63 -26.75
N LYS A 32 22.90 -5.23 -25.56
CA LYS A 32 21.77 -5.90 -24.94
C LYS A 32 21.04 -4.85 -24.14
N ASP A 33 20.28 -4.08 -24.91
CA ASP A 33 18.95 -3.60 -24.57
C ASP A 33 18.68 -3.69 -23.06
N SER A 34 18.96 -2.58 -22.37
CA SER A 34 18.23 -2.24 -21.16
C SER A 34 16.78 -2.02 -21.58
N THR A 35 16.09 -3.12 -21.90
CA THR A 35 14.65 -3.15 -22.03
C THR A 35 14.16 -2.77 -20.65
N LYS A 36 13.92 -1.46 -20.45
CA LYS A 36 12.94 -0.98 -19.50
C LYS A 36 11.73 -1.86 -19.76
N ILE A 37 11.54 -2.88 -18.93
CA ILE A 37 10.28 -3.57 -18.78
C ILE A 37 9.35 -2.50 -18.23
N LYS A 38 8.82 -1.66 -19.13
CA LYS A 38 7.62 -0.88 -18.90
C LYS A 38 6.60 -1.94 -18.51
N LYS A 39 6.40 -2.12 -17.19
CA LYS A 39 5.29 -2.91 -16.66
C LYS A 39 4.07 -2.50 -17.47
N LYS A 40 3.62 -3.40 -18.34
CA LYS A 40 2.48 -3.19 -19.21
C LYS A 40 1.34 -2.74 -18.31
N LYS A 41 0.85 -1.51 -18.49
CA LYS A 41 -0.30 -1.02 -17.73
C LYS A 41 -1.46 -1.98 -18.03
N ILE A 42 -1.87 -2.76 -17.04
CA ILE A 42 -3.00 -3.66 -17.16
C ILE A 42 -4.25 -2.77 -17.10
N SER A 43 -5.14 -2.92 -18.07
CA SER A 43 -6.42 -2.22 -18.06
C SER A 43 -7.31 -2.75 -16.95
N LEU A 44 -8.16 -1.89 -16.39
CA LEU A 44 -9.07 -2.25 -15.31
C LEU A 44 -9.99 -3.40 -15.73
N GLU A 45 -10.61 -3.28 -16.91
CA GLU A 45 -11.57 -4.24 -17.44
C GLU A 45 -10.97 -5.64 -17.55
N LYS A 46 -9.72 -5.71 -18.05
CA LYS A 46 -9.00 -6.98 -18.19
C LYS A 46 -8.57 -7.58 -16.86
N LYS A 47 -8.36 -6.76 -15.83
CA LYS A 47 -8.03 -7.27 -14.49
C LYS A 47 -9.26 -7.83 -13.80
N THR A 48 -10.44 -7.25 -14.04
CA THR A 48 -11.66 -7.57 -13.30
C THR A 48 -12.64 -8.48 -14.05
N GLU A 49 -12.36 -8.88 -15.30
CA GLU A 49 -13.28 -9.64 -16.17
C GLU A 49 -13.85 -10.94 -15.57
N LYS A 50 -13.10 -11.60 -14.70
CA LYS A 50 -13.45 -12.91 -14.09
C LYS A 50 -13.63 -12.84 -12.58
N MET A 51 -13.84 -11.64 -12.05
CA MET A 51 -14.00 -11.39 -10.63
C MET A 51 -15.46 -11.11 -10.29
N ASP A 52 -15.88 -11.52 -9.10
CA ASP A 52 -17.20 -11.18 -8.59
C ASP A 52 -17.22 -9.71 -8.18
N LYS A 53 -18.20 -8.96 -8.71
CA LYS A 53 -18.33 -7.51 -8.48
C LYS A 53 -19.33 -7.21 -7.38
N PHE A 54 -18.89 -6.48 -6.37
CA PHE A 54 -19.72 -5.96 -5.29
C PHE A 54 -19.82 -4.44 -5.44
N SER A 55 -21.01 -3.98 -5.84
CA SER A 55 -21.26 -2.55 -6.04
C SER A 55 -21.70 -1.88 -4.74
N GLY A 56 -21.29 -0.62 -4.52
CA GLY A 56 -21.62 0.13 -3.33
C GLY A 56 -20.98 1.51 -3.34
N LEU A 57 -20.76 2.08 -2.14
CA LEU A 57 -20.00 3.34 -2.01
C LEU A 57 -18.61 3.22 -2.64
N PHE A 58 -17.96 2.08 -2.41
CA PHE A 58 -16.79 1.62 -3.14
C PHE A 58 -17.17 0.33 -3.87
N THR A 59 -16.69 0.19 -5.10
CA THR A 59 -16.83 -1.06 -5.84
C THR A 59 -15.69 -1.98 -5.45
N PHE A 60 -16.03 -3.20 -5.07
CA PHE A 60 -15.04 -4.25 -4.81
C PHE A 60 -15.14 -5.36 -5.84
N TYR A 61 -14.01 -6.01 -6.07
CA TYR A 61 -13.88 -7.16 -6.94
C TYR A 61 -13.18 -8.28 -6.16
N GLN A 62 -13.77 -9.47 -6.13
CA GLN A 62 -13.15 -10.64 -5.51
C GLN A 62 -12.71 -11.63 -6.59
N ASP A 63 -11.45 -12.03 -6.55
CA ASP A 63 -10.93 -13.09 -7.39
C ASP A 63 -11.48 -14.44 -6.92
N THR A 64 -12.14 -15.15 -7.83
CA THR A 64 -12.76 -16.46 -7.54
C THR A 64 -11.73 -17.58 -7.43
N ALA A 65 -10.49 -17.36 -7.92
CA ALA A 65 -9.44 -18.37 -7.87
C ALA A 65 -8.64 -18.35 -6.56
N ASP A 66 -8.29 -17.17 -6.04
CA ASP A 66 -7.45 -17.03 -4.84
C ASP A 66 -8.12 -16.27 -3.67
N GLY A 67 -9.32 -15.73 -3.87
CA GLY A 67 -10.06 -14.97 -2.86
C GLY A 67 -9.56 -13.54 -2.63
N SER A 68 -8.57 -13.06 -3.40
CA SER A 68 -8.04 -11.70 -3.28
C SER A 68 -9.12 -10.67 -3.56
N VAL A 69 -9.18 -9.62 -2.73
CA VAL A 69 -10.12 -8.51 -2.88
C VAL A 69 -9.40 -7.28 -3.42
N TYR A 70 -9.98 -6.68 -4.44
CA TYR A 70 -9.54 -5.43 -5.05
C TYR A 70 -10.62 -4.38 -4.87
N MET A 71 -10.21 -3.13 -4.65
CA MET A 71 -11.11 -1.99 -4.52
C MET A 71 -10.89 -1.05 -5.69
N GLU A 72 -11.95 -0.69 -6.39
CA GLU A 72 -11.93 0.35 -7.42
C GLU A 72 -12.09 1.72 -6.77
N ILE A 73 -11.21 2.64 -7.16
CA ILE A 73 -11.21 4.03 -6.68
C ILE A 73 -11.41 4.95 -7.87
N HIS A 74 -12.52 5.66 -7.89
CA HIS A 74 -12.77 6.73 -8.86
C HIS A 74 -12.06 8.02 -8.46
N GLN A 75 -11.71 8.85 -9.46
CA GLN A 75 -11.06 10.14 -9.22
C GLN A 75 -11.84 11.05 -8.27
N LYS A 76 -13.19 11.01 -8.32
CA LYS A 76 -14.08 11.79 -7.44
C LYS A 76 -14.01 11.38 -5.96
N GLN A 77 -13.46 10.21 -5.65
CA GLN A 77 -13.32 9.66 -4.30
C GLN A 77 -11.96 9.97 -3.68
N ILE A 78 -11.01 10.48 -4.48
CA ILE A 78 -9.69 10.91 -4.00
C ILE A 78 -9.83 12.28 -3.32
N ASP A 79 -9.08 12.48 -2.25
CA ASP A 79 -9.11 13.66 -1.38
C ASP A 79 -10.52 13.93 -0.79
N ARG A 80 -11.28 12.85 -0.60
CA ARG A 80 -12.56 12.84 0.12
C ARG A 80 -12.44 12.09 1.43
N GLU A 81 -13.15 12.58 2.43
CA GLU A 81 -13.30 11.96 3.73
C GLU A 81 -14.54 11.05 3.75
N TYR A 82 -14.42 9.95 4.47
CA TYR A 82 -15.43 8.92 4.63
C TYR A 82 -15.53 8.54 6.10
N ILE A 83 -16.76 8.26 6.54
CA ILE A 83 -17.02 7.81 7.90
C ILE A 83 -17.14 6.28 7.87
N TYR A 84 -16.25 5.63 8.60
CA TYR A 84 -16.36 4.22 8.95
C TYR A 84 -16.98 4.10 10.33
N PHE A 85 -17.97 3.23 10.47
CA PHE A 85 -18.47 2.80 11.78
C PHE A 85 -18.88 1.33 11.70
N GLY A 86 -18.67 0.60 12.78
CA GLY A 86 -19.15 -0.77 12.94
C GLY A 86 -20.34 -0.83 13.88
N HIS A 87 -21.23 -1.78 13.64
CA HIS A 87 -22.25 -2.19 14.60
C HIS A 87 -22.49 -3.69 14.51
N SER A 88 -22.92 -4.29 15.62
CA SER A 88 -23.33 -5.70 15.65
C SER A 88 -24.69 -5.85 14.98
N HIS A 89 -24.78 -6.67 13.93
CA HIS A 89 -26.07 -7.00 13.31
C HIS A 89 -26.84 -7.96 14.21
N ASP A 90 -26.30 -9.16 14.44
CA ASP A 90 -26.77 -10.13 15.43
C ASP A 90 -25.54 -10.79 16.08
N GLY A 91 -25.58 -11.02 17.38
CA GLY A 91 -24.46 -11.63 18.09
C GLY A 91 -24.83 -12.05 19.51
N ILE A 92 -23.88 -12.71 20.17
CA ILE A 92 -24.09 -13.31 21.49
C ILE A 92 -24.13 -12.19 22.55
N VAL A 93 -25.20 -12.16 23.33
CA VAL A 93 -25.45 -11.11 24.34
C VAL A 93 -24.38 -11.13 25.43
N ASP A 94 -23.99 -12.32 25.89
CA ASP A 94 -23.05 -12.50 27.00
C ASP A 94 -21.65 -11.94 26.74
N VAL A 95 -21.28 -11.71 25.48
CA VAL A 95 -20.00 -11.09 25.08
C VAL A 95 -20.16 -9.63 24.61
N GLY A 96 -21.33 -9.02 24.88
CA GLY A 96 -21.64 -7.64 24.50
C GLY A 96 -21.78 -7.42 22.99
N LEU A 97 -22.10 -8.47 22.24
CA LEU A 97 -22.38 -8.42 20.79
C LEU A 97 -23.89 -8.44 20.49
N ASN A 98 -24.71 -7.93 21.41
CA ASN A 98 -26.15 -7.81 21.16
C ASN A 98 -26.44 -6.94 19.93
N ARG A 99 -27.55 -7.23 19.26
CA ARG A 99 -27.99 -6.53 18.06
C ARG A 99 -28.04 -5.02 18.26
N GLY A 100 -27.48 -4.30 17.30
CA GLY A 100 -27.41 -2.83 17.27
C GLY A 100 -26.25 -2.25 18.08
N SER A 101 -25.47 -3.06 18.80
CA SER A 101 -24.35 -2.54 19.60
C SER A 101 -23.31 -1.85 18.72
N TYR A 102 -23.12 -0.56 18.99
CA TYR A 102 -22.18 0.27 18.28
C TYR A 102 -20.73 -0.14 18.60
N ARG A 103 -19.86 -0.03 17.60
CA ARG A 103 -18.44 -0.35 17.70
C ARG A 103 -17.60 0.87 17.33
N SER A 104 -16.32 0.66 17.05
CA SER A 104 -15.42 1.76 16.71
C SER A 104 -15.92 2.51 15.47
N SER A 105 -15.62 3.80 15.44
CA SER A 105 -15.74 4.62 14.24
C SER A 105 -14.44 5.36 13.97
N LYS A 106 -14.24 5.70 12.69
CA LYS A 106 -13.08 6.42 12.20
C LYS A 106 -13.50 7.29 11.03
N ILE A 107 -12.88 8.46 10.91
CA ILE A 107 -12.89 9.24 9.69
C ILE A 107 -11.61 8.91 8.94
N PHE A 108 -11.74 8.51 7.68
CA PHE A 108 -10.59 8.24 6.83
C PHE A 108 -10.71 8.99 5.50
N SER A 109 -9.58 9.36 4.93
CA SER A 109 -9.51 9.90 3.57
C SER A 109 -8.76 8.95 2.64
N VAL A 110 -9.12 9.00 1.36
CA VAL A 110 -8.42 8.27 0.30
C VAL A 110 -7.52 9.24 -0.44
N ARG A 111 -6.21 9.02 -0.41
CA ARG A 111 -5.24 9.88 -1.11
C ARG A 111 -4.41 9.09 -2.11
N LYS A 112 -4.01 9.77 -3.18
CA LYS A 112 -3.09 9.20 -4.17
C LYS A 112 -1.68 9.68 -3.87
N TYR A 113 -0.76 8.73 -3.72
CA TYR A 113 0.66 9.00 -3.56
C TYR A 113 1.43 8.24 -4.65
N PHE A 114 1.83 8.95 -5.71
CA PHE A 114 2.48 8.38 -6.89
C PHE A 114 1.71 7.20 -7.51
N ASP A 115 2.22 5.98 -7.36
CA ASP A 115 1.65 4.74 -7.86
C ASP A 115 0.88 3.95 -6.80
N ARG A 116 0.57 4.58 -5.66
CA ARG A 116 -0.16 4.00 -4.53
C ARG A 116 -1.42 4.80 -4.18
N ILE A 117 -2.37 4.10 -3.58
CA ILE A 117 -3.52 4.67 -2.88
C ILE A 117 -3.30 4.47 -1.38
N GLU A 118 -3.43 5.55 -0.63
CA GLU A 118 -3.26 5.58 0.81
C GLU A 118 -4.59 5.87 1.49
N PHE A 119 -4.89 5.06 2.51
CA PHE A 119 -5.99 5.31 3.42
C PHE A 119 -5.41 6.00 4.64
N ILE A 120 -5.82 7.23 4.87
CA ILE A 120 -5.31 8.06 5.96
C ILE A 120 -6.40 8.21 7.00
N LEU A 121 -6.08 7.95 8.26
CA LEU A 121 -6.95 8.28 9.38
C LEU A 121 -6.80 9.77 9.67
N GLU A 122 -7.91 10.49 9.54
CA GLU A 122 -7.94 11.93 9.76
C GLU A 122 -8.09 12.24 11.26
N ASN A 123 -7.25 13.14 11.75
CA ASN A 123 -7.28 13.56 13.15
C ASN A 123 -8.21 14.76 13.32
N TYR A 124 -9.44 14.48 13.75
CA TYR A 124 -10.46 15.49 13.97
C TYR A 124 -10.24 16.35 15.23
N SER A 125 -9.23 16.07 16.07
CA SER A 125 -8.85 16.96 17.18
C SER A 125 -8.14 18.24 16.69
N PHE A 126 -7.63 18.25 15.46
CA PHE A 126 -7.00 19.42 14.84
C PHE A 126 -7.95 20.07 13.83
N TYR A 127 -8.95 20.78 14.34
CA TYR A 127 -9.89 21.53 13.52
C TYR A 127 -9.60 23.04 13.57
N PHE A 128 -9.62 23.68 12.40
CA PHE A 128 -9.46 25.12 12.26
C PHE A 128 -10.71 25.70 11.62
N ASP A 129 -11.20 26.82 12.13
CA ASP A 129 -12.25 27.59 11.47
C ASP A 129 -11.74 28.10 10.11
N HIS A 130 -12.38 27.66 9.03
CA HIS A 130 -12.03 28.04 7.66
C HIS A 130 -12.05 29.55 7.40
N LYS A 131 -12.81 30.33 8.17
CA LYS A 131 -12.87 31.79 8.05
C LYS A 131 -11.73 32.50 8.79
N SER A 132 -11.07 31.82 9.72
CA SER A 132 -9.98 32.37 10.49
C SER A 132 -8.69 32.42 9.67
N PRO A 133 -7.88 33.49 9.77
CA PRO A 133 -6.53 33.53 9.19
C PRO A 133 -5.63 32.37 9.63
N LEU A 134 -5.88 31.81 10.83
CA LEU A 134 -5.15 30.67 11.37
C LEU A 134 -5.31 29.40 10.53
N ASN A 135 -6.38 29.26 9.74
CA ASN A 135 -6.60 28.12 8.86
C ASN A 135 -5.48 27.93 7.82
N ARG A 136 -4.71 28.99 7.52
CA ARG A 136 -3.52 28.89 6.65
C ARG A 136 -2.44 27.96 7.22
N ALA A 137 -2.43 27.75 8.54
CA ALA A 137 -1.52 26.86 9.24
C ALA A 137 -2.16 25.50 9.58
N ALA A 138 -3.37 25.19 9.07
CA ALA A 138 -4.11 24.00 9.47
C ALA A 138 -3.39 22.67 9.20
N GLY A 139 -2.47 22.64 8.22
CA GLY A 139 -1.64 21.46 7.92
C GLY A 139 -0.25 21.49 8.55
N ALA A 140 0.11 22.52 9.31
CA ALA A 140 1.45 22.68 9.86
C ALA A 140 1.64 21.78 11.09
N ASN A 141 2.78 21.09 11.17
CA ASN A 141 3.16 20.22 12.30
C ASN A 141 2.19 19.06 12.58
N ILE A 142 1.39 18.63 11.60
CA ILE A 142 0.51 17.48 11.73
C ILE A 142 1.06 16.33 10.89
N SER A 143 1.34 15.21 11.56
CA SER A 143 1.65 13.95 10.88
C SER A 143 0.36 13.24 10.48
N ARG A 144 0.26 12.83 9.21
CA ARG A 144 -0.88 12.05 8.72
C ARG A 144 -0.71 10.58 9.10
N SER A 145 -1.75 9.99 9.68
CA SER A 145 -1.75 8.58 10.08
C SER A 145 -2.12 7.70 8.89
N ILE A 146 -1.12 7.13 8.21
CA ILE A 146 -1.33 6.22 7.09
C ILE A 146 -1.76 4.86 7.65
N MET A 147 -3.03 4.51 7.47
CA MET A 147 -3.59 3.21 7.88
C MET A 147 -3.12 2.08 6.96
N SER A 148 -3.09 2.37 5.66
CA SER A 148 -2.70 1.42 4.63
C SER A 148 -2.24 2.16 3.38
N SER A 149 -1.27 1.60 2.68
CA SER A 149 -0.74 2.14 1.42
C SER A 149 -0.62 0.99 0.43
N ASN A 150 -1.46 1.00 -0.61
CA ASN A 150 -1.61 -0.11 -1.54
C ASN A 150 -1.21 0.31 -2.96
N LYS A 151 -0.47 -0.56 -3.65
CA LYS A 151 -0.02 -0.30 -5.03
C LYS A 151 -1.20 -0.39 -6.00
N ILE A 152 -1.25 0.52 -6.97
CA ILE A 152 -2.25 0.51 -8.03
C ILE A 152 -1.91 -0.61 -9.03
N VAL A 153 -2.75 -1.64 -9.09
CA VAL A 153 -2.54 -2.84 -9.92
C VAL A 153 -3.05 -2.70 -11.35
N ALA A 154 -4.10 -1.91 -11.56
CA ALA A 154 -4.70 -1.65 -12.86
C ALA A 154 -5.20 -0.21 -12.93
N ARG A 155 -5.33 0.32 -14.14
CA ARG A 155 -5.92 1.65 -14.37
C ARG A 155 -6.87 1.56 -15.56
N ASP A 156 -7.98 2.28 -15.47
CA ASP A 156 -8.78 2.53 -16.66
C ASP A 156 -7.93 3.34 -17.65
N THR A 157 -7.95 2.92 -18.91
CA THR A 157 -7.16 3.51 -19.99
C THR A 157 -8.00 4.46 -20.85
N LEU A 158 -9.33 4.55 -20.60
CA LEU A 158 -10.31 5.20 -21.49
C LEU A 158 -10.67 6.64 -21.11
N LYS A 159 -10.10 7.21 -20.05
CA LYS A 159 -10.32 8.63 -19.70
C LYS A 159 -9.03 9.29 -19.20
N ASN A 160 -8.31 9.91 -20.13
CA ASN A 160 -7.51 11.10 -19.83
C ASN A 160 -8.36 12.33 -20.17
#